data_AF-T1BX61-F1
#
_entry.id   AF-T1BX61-F1
#
_cell.length_a   1.000
_cell.length_b   1.000
_cell.length_c   1.000
_cell.angle_alpha   90.00
_cell.angle_beta   90.00
_cell.angle_gamma   90.00
#
_symmetry.space_group_name_H-M   'P 1'
#
loop_
_entity.id
_entity.type
_entity.pdbx_description
1 polymer ?
#
loop_
_entity_poly.entity_id
_entity_poly.type
_entity_poly.pdbx_seq_one_letter_code
_entity_poly.pdbx_strand_id
1 'polypeptide(L)'
;EHILRLRARLCGHRFARGVVVPGGVSGPLHLSPTDALAAVGAIDRAIADDTRALMDTPSFLDRLRGTGILPASAVAEHGALGPVGRGSGLVEDVRVRRPYGAYRFLGFEPAEGFIEGDGWPGSRYGSRRSATRSISSARP
;
A
#
# COMPACT_ATOMS: atom_id res chain seq x y z
N GLU A 1 10.73 1.21 -13.60
CA GLU A 1 10.13 1.19 -14.95
C GLU A 1 8.97 0.19 -15.13
N HIS A 2 8.99 -1.01 -14.52
CA HIS A 2 7.96 -2.05 -14.75
C HIS A 2 6.51 -1.59 -14.54
N ILE A 3 6.22 -0.82 -13.48
CA ILE A 3 4.87 -0.28 -13.24
C ILE A 3 4.41 0.66 -14.36
N LEU A 4 5.30 1.52 -14.87
CA LEU A 4 4.95 2.46 -15.94
C LEU A 4 4.68 1.73 -17.26
N ARG A 5 5.43 0.66 -17.55
CA ARG A 5 5.18 -0.21 -18.71
C ARG A 5 3.86 -0.98 -18.55
N LEU A 6 3.57 -1.48 -17.36
CA LEU A 6 2.28 -2.13 -17.06
C LEU A 6 1.11 -1.15 -17.27
N ARG A 7 1.22 0.08 -16.75
CA ARG A 7 0.22 1.13 -16.99
C ARG A 7 0.06 1.47 -18.46
N ALA A 8 1.15 1.57 -19.21
CA ALA A 8 1.09 1.80 -20.67
C ALA A 8 0.35 0.68 -21.39
N ARG A 9 0.61 -0.58 -21.03
CA ARG A 9 -0.07 -1.75 -21.62
C ARG A 9 -1.52 -1.86 -21.19
N LEU A 10 -1.87 -1.47 -19.96
CA LEU A 10 -3.23 -1.58 -19.42
C LEU A 10 -4.13 -0.43 -19.89
N CYS A 11 -3.60 0.80 -19.91
CA CYS A 11 -4.34 2.05 -20.09
C CYS A 11 -4.00 2.80 -21.38
N GLY A 12 -3.08 2.29 -22.20
CA GLY A 12 -2.55 3.01 -23.38
C GLY A 12 -1.64 4.19 -23.04
N HIS A 13 -1.39 4.47 -21.76
CA HIS A 13 -0.62 5.64 -21.31
C HIS A 13 0.23 5.33 -20.07
N ARG A 14 1.53 5.68 -20.08
CA ARG A 14 2.51 5.34 -19.01
C ARG A 14 2.08 5.79 -17.61
N PHE A 15 1.36 6.91 -17.54
CA PHE A 15 0.86 7.49 -16.28
C PHE A 15 -0.65 7.31 -16.08
N ALA A 16 -1.34 6.56 -16.94
CA ALA A 16 -2.80 6.34 -16.88
C ALA A 16 -3.64 7.64 -16.79
N ARG A 17 -3.18 8.72 -17.43
CA ARG A 17 -3.91 10.00 -17.46
C ARG A 17 -5.13 9.88 -18.37
N GLY A 18 -6.24 10.48 -17.97
CA GLY A 18 -7.49 10.47 -18.74
C GLY A 18 -8.23 9.13 -18.72
N VAL A 19 -7.81 8.17 -17.90
CA VAL A 19 -8.50 6.86 -17.77
C VAL A 19 -9.71 6.98 -16.86
N VAL A 20 -9.55 7.64 -15.70
CA VAL A 20 -10.66 7.91 -14.76
C VAL A 20 -11.27 9.25 -15.11
N VAL A 21 -12.58 9.26 -15.35
CA VAL A 21 -13.35 10.44 -15.76
C VAL A 21 -14.64 10.53 -14.93
N PRO A 22 -15.29 11.70 -14.83
CA PRO A 22 -16.63 11.77 -14.24
C PRO A 22 -17.57 10.78 -14.94
N GLY A 23 -18.25 9.94 -14.16
CA GLY A 23 -19.11 8.87 -14.68
C GLY A 23 -18.43 7.51 -14.87
N GLY A 24 -17.10 7.39 -14.68
CA GLY A 24 -16.43 6.08 -14.62
C GLY A 24 -15.05 6.06 -15.28
N VAL A 25 -14.87 5.17 -16.25
CA VAL A 25 -13.63 5.02 -17.02
C VAL A 25 -13.85 5.39 -18.47
N SER A 26 -12.84 6.00 -19.11
CA SER A 26 -12.95 6.54 -20.47
C SER A 26 -13.02 5.48 -21.57
N GLY A 27 -12.72 4.23 -21.26
CA GLY A 27 -12.77 3.13 -22.20
C GLY A 27 -12.37 1.79 -21.58
N PRO A 28 -12.41 0.70 -22.38
CA PRO A 28 -11.97 -0.61 -21.93
C PRO A 28 -10.46 -0.63 -21.63
N LEU A 29 -10.06 -1.45 -20.68
CA LEU A 29 -8.65 -1.71 -20.40
C LEU A 29 -8.08 -2.67 -21.45
N HIS A 30 -6.83 -2.48 -21.84
CA HIS A 30 -6.21 -3.18 -22.96
C HIS A 30 -5.54 -4.51 -22.56
N LEU A 31 -5.71 -4.95 -21.32
CA LEU A 31 -5.02 -6.10 -20.77
C LEU A 31 -5.98 -6.93 -19.92
N SER A 32 -5.92 -8.25 -20.05
CA SER A 32 -6.82 -9.15 -19.33
C SER A 32 -6.57 -9.09 -17.82
N PRO A 33 -7.57 -9.32 -16.96
CA PRO A 33 -7.36 -9.38 -15.51
C PRO A 33 -6.27 -10.39 -15.11
N THR A 34 -6.22 -11.54 -15.76
CA THR A 34 -5.21 -12.58 -15.50
C THR A 34 -3.80 -12.10 -15.78
N ASP A 35 -3.58 -11.47 -16.94
CA ASP A 35 -2.26 -10.93 -17.29
C ASP A 35 -1.86 -9.78 -16.38
N ALA A 36 -2.83 -8.96 -15.95
CA ALA A 36 -2.59 -7.83 -15.06
C ALA A 36 -2.12 -8.35 -13.70
N LEU A 37 -2.83 -9.34 -13.15
CA LEU A 37 -2.47 -9.99 -11.89
C LEU A 37 -1.12 -10.68 -11.96
N ALA A 38 -0.80 -11.37 -13.06
CA ALA A 38 0.51 -11.99 -13.26
C ALA A 38 1.64 -10.94 -13.24
N ALA A 39 1.45 -9.82 -13.94
CA ALA A 39 2.42 -8.72 -13.97
C ALA A 39 2.58 -8.04 -12.59
N VAL A 40 1.47 -7.80 -11.89
CA VAL A 40 1.49 -7.25 -10.52
C VAL A 40 2.22 -8.21 -9.58
N GLY A 41 1.95 -9.52 -9.65
CA GLY A 41 2.61 -10.52 -8.82
C GLY A 41 4.13 -10.61 -9.06
N ALA A 42 4.59 -10.43 -10.30
CA ALA A 42 6.02 -10.37 -10.59
C ALA A 42 6.69 -9.12 -9.98
N ILE A 43 6.01 -7.97 -10.04
CA ILE A 43 6.48 -6.72 -9.44
C ILE A 43 6.51 -6.85 -7.91
N ASP A 44 5.46 -7.42 -7.31
CA ASP A 44 5.35 -7.64 -5.87
C ASP A 44 6.50 -8.52 -5.33
N ARG A 45 6.82 -9.62 -6.03
CA ARG A 45 7.96 -10.47 -5.67
C ARG A 45 9.29 -9.70 -5.70
N ALA A 46 9.55 -8.93 -6.75
CA ALA A 46 10.78 -8.14 -6.84
C ALA A 46 10.89 -7.12 -5.69
N ILE A 47 9.80 -6.40 -5.41
CA ILE A 47 9.76 -5.44 -4.29
C ILE A 47 9.95 -6.16 -2.95
N ALA A 48 9.34 -7.33 -2.76
CA ALA A 48 9.46 -8.10 -1.54
C ALA A 48 10.91 -8.59 -1.31
N ASP A 49 11.61 -8.95 -2.38
CA ASP A 49 13.01 -9.37 -2.31
C ASP A 49 13.94 -8.21 -1.96
N ASP A 50 13.77 -7.06 -2.62
CA ASP A 50 14.51 -5.83 -2.30
C ASP A 50 14.23 -5.38 -0.85
N THR A 51 12.96 -5.40 -0.43
CA THR A 51 12.56 -5.02 0.92
C THR A 51 13.19 -5.93 1.96
N ARG A 52 13.24 -7.25 1.71
CA ARG A 52 13.90 -8.20 2.61
C ARG A 52 15.39 -7.90 2.75
N ALA A 53 16.08 -7.71 1.63
CA ALA A 53 17.51 -7.38 1.63
C ALA A 53 17.81 -6.10 2.41
N LEU A 54 16.99 -5.06 2.24
CA LEU A 54 17.11 -3.80 2.99
C LEU A 54 16.88 -4.03 4.49
N MET A 55 15.80 -4.73 4.85
CA MET A 55 15.46 -4.98 6.26
C MET A 55 16.44 -5.92 6.98
N ASP A 56 17.19 -6.74 6.24
CA ASP A 56 18.24 -7.61 6.79
C ASP A 56 19.60 -6.88 6.93
N THR A 57 19.73 -5.64 6.46
CA THR A 57 20.98 -4.88 6.49
C THR A 57 21.10 -4.03 7.78
N PRO A 58 22.03 -4.32 8.71
CA PRO A 58 22.11 -3.61 10.00
C PRO A 58 22.34 -2.11 9.87
N SER A 59 23.26 -1.71 8.98
CA SER A 59 23.58 -0.30 8.76
C SER A 59 22.42 0.49 8.14
N PHE A 60 21.47 -0.18 7.48
CA PHE A 60 20.23 0.44 7.00
C PHE A 60 19.27 0.66 8.17
N LEU A 61 19.04 -0.37 8.99
CA LEU A 61 18.17 -0.26 10.16
C LEU A 61 18.67 0.79 11.17
N ASP A 62 19.97 0.87 11.41
CA ASP A 62 20.56 1.85 12.34
C ASP A 62 20.33 3.30 11.90
N ARG A 63 20.14 3.55 10.59
CA ARG A 63 19.80 4.89 10.08
C ARG A 63 18.31 5.22 10.19
N LEU A 64 17.45 4.21 10.33
CA LEU A 64 16.00 4.40 10.43
C LEU A 64 15.52 4.45 11.87
N ARG A 65 16.14 3.66 12.76
CA ARG A 65 15.79 3.59 14.19
C ARG A 65 15.91 4.96 14.85
N GLY A 66 14.92 5.32 15.66
CA GLY A 66 14.88 6.59 16.39
C GLY A 66 14.71 7.85 15.51
N THR A 67 14.53 7.71 14.20
CA THR A 67 14.30 8.85 13.28
C THR A 67 12.83 8.99 12.92
N GLY A 68 12.41 10.21 12.56
CA GLY A 68 11.05 10.46 12.07
C GLY A 68 9.95 10.23 13.11
N ILE A 69 10.28 10.28 14.40
CA ILE A 69 9.32 10.15 15.50
C ILE A 69 8.41 11.38 15.46
N LEU A 70 7.12 11.13 15.20
CA LEU A 70 6.09 12.16 15.17
C LEU A 70 5.04 11.85 16.25
N PRO A 71 4.92 12.67 17.31
CA PRO A 71 3.95 12.43 18.38
C PRO A 71 2.52 12.67 17.91
N ALA A 72 1.56 11.97 18.52
CA ALA A 72 0.14 12.06 18.16
C ALA A 72 -0.42 13.49 18.24
N SER A 73 0.08 14.33 19.16
CA SER A 73 -0.30 15.74 19.25
C SER A 73 0.08 16.51 17.97
N ALA A 74 1.30 16.33 17.46
CA ALA A 74 1.77 16.95 16.23
C ALA A 74 1.04 16.39 15.00
N VAL A 75 0.69 15.10 15.00
CA VAL A 75 -0.16 14.50 13.96
C VAL A 75 -1.51 15.22 13.87
N ALA A 76 -2.15 15.42 15.01
CA ALA A 76 -3.45 16.08 15.08
C ALA A 76 -3.35 17.57 14.71
N GLU A 77 -2.35 18.27 15.23
CA GLU A 77 -2.11 19.70 14.97
C GLU A 77 -1.86 19.97 13.49
N HIS A 78 -1.10 19.10 12.81
CA HIS A 78 -0.73 19.27 11.41
C HIS A 78 -1.61 18.50 10.43
N GLY A 79 -2.61 17.76 10.91
CA GLY A 79 -3.49 16.94 10.08
C GLY A 79 -2.76 15.86 9.28
N ALA A 80 -1.74 15.22 9.87
CA ALA A 80 -0.98 14.17 9.20
C ALA A 80 -1.83 12.88 9.09
N LEU A 81 -2.19 12.50 7.86
CA LEU A 81 -3.02 11.32 7.57
C LEU A 81 -2.24 10.26 6.78
N GLY A 82 -2.88 9.12 6.52
CA GLY A 82 -2.30 8.07 5.67
C GLY A 82 -1.16 7.32 6.37
N PRO A 83 -0.10 6.90 5.65
CA PRO A 83 1.00 6.13 6.24
C PRO A 83 1.71 6.84 7.39
N VAL A 84 1.85 8.17 7.32
CA VAL A 84 2.50 8.97 8.37
C VAL A 84 1.64 8.99 9.64
N GLY A 85 0.37 9.40 9.51
CA GLY A 85 -0.56 9.38 10.65
C GLY A 85 -0.69 8.00 11.26
N ARG A 86 -0.86 6.96 10.43
CA ARG A 86 -0.91 5.57 10.91
C ARG A 86 0.34 5.16 11.63
N GLY A 87 1.52 5.44 11.08
CA GLY A 87 2.82 5.14 11.71
C GLY A 87 2.94 5.72 13.12
N SER A 88 2.30 6.87 13.36
CA SER A 88 2.23 7.55 14.66
C SER A 88 1.01 7.15 15.54
N GLY A 89 0.33 6.05 15.20
CA GLY A 89 -0.80 5.51 15.97
C GLY A 89 -2.19 6.05 15.62
N LEU A 90 -2.31 6.95 14.63
CA LEU A 90 -3.63 7.40 14.16
C LEU A 90 -4.25 6.37 13.21
N VAL A 91 -5.21 5.58 13.70
CA VAL A 91 -5.93 4.56 12.92
C VAL A 91 -7.06 5.19 12.10
N GLU A 92 -6.73 6.17 11.25
CA GLU A 92 -7.66 6.82 10.34
C GLU A 92 -7.33 6.47 8.88
N ASP A 93 -8.14 5.62 8.26
CA ASP A 93 -8.07 5.31 6.83
C ASP A 93 -9.46 5.40 6.19
N VAL A 94 -9.59 6.33 5.23
CA VAL A 94 -10.85 6.59 4.53
C VAL A 94 -11.36 5.35 3.79
N ARG A 95 -10.48 4.45 3.35
CA ARG A 95 -10.88 3.22 2.62
C ARG A 95 -11.67 2.26 3.50
N VAL A 96 -11.50 2.34 4.83
CA VAL A 96 -12.21 1.53 5.82
C VAL A 96 -13.36 2.32 6.45
N ARG A 97 -13.08 3.54 6.94
CA ARG A 97 -14.08 4.31 7.71
C ARG A 97 -15.15 4.96 6.84
N ARG A 98 -14.84 5.29 5.58
CA ARG A 98 -15.77 5.86 4.61
C ARG A 98 -15.50 5.23 3.23
N PRO A 99 -15.76 3.92 3.08
CA PRO A 99 -15.33 3.17 1.92
C PRO A 99 -15.97 3.74 0.65
N TYR A 100 -15.16 3.95 -0.38
CA TYR A 100 -15.59 4.41 -1.69
C TYR A 100 -15.29 3.36 -2.76
N GLY A 101 -15.96 3.46 -3.91
CA GLY A 101 -15.81 2.49 -4.99
C GLY A 101 -16.00 1.06 -4.50
N ALA A 102 -15.03 0.18 -4.80
CA ALA A 102 -15.09 -1.23 -4.46
C ALA A 102 -14.51 -1.58 -3.07
N TYR A 103 -13.96 -0.63 -2.30
CA TYR A 103 -13.22 -0.95 -1.07
C TYR A 103 -14.04 -1.72 -0.03
N ARG A 104 -15.36 -1.48 0.06
CA ARG A 104 -16.28 -2.21 0.95
C ARG A 104 -16.36 -3.71 0.66
N PHE A 105 -15.96 -4.16 -0.52
CA PHE A 105 -16.06 -5.56 -0.95
C PHE A 105 -14.71 -6.31 -0.92
N LEU A 106 -13.61 -5.62 -0.63
CA LEU A 106 -12.26 -6.18 -0.76
C LEU A 106 -11.71 -6.76 0.56
N GLY A 107 -12.44 -6.66 1.67
CA GLY A 107 -11.92 -7.08 2.99
C GLY A 107 -10.59 -6.41 3.33
N PHE A 108 -10.46 -5.12 2.97
CA PHE A 108 -9.19 -4.40 3.08
C PHE A 108 -8.91 -3.98 4.53
N GLU A 109 -7.80 -4.47 5.08
CA GLU A 109 -7.30 -4.11 6.39
C GLU A 109 -6.00 -3.30 6.28
N PRO A 110 -5.98 -2.02 6.71
CA PRO A 110 -4.77 -1.19 6.71
C PRO A 110 -3.70 -1.76 7.65
N ALA A 111 -2.43 -1.58 7.29
CA ALA A 111 -1.34 -1.86 8.21
C ALA A 111 -1.42 -0.90 9.42
N GLU A 112 -1.41 -1.46 10.62
CA GLU A 112 -1.28 -0.74 11.88
C GLU A 112 0.11 -0.11 11.99
N GLY A 113 0.19 1.11 12.51
CA GLY A 113 1.48 1.69 12.88
C GLY A 113 1.96 1.20 14.22
N PHE A 114 3.25 1.41 14.46
CA PHE A 114 3.95 0.99 15.66
C PHE A 114 4.57 2.22 16.30
N ILE A 115 4.25 2.50 17.56
CA ILE A 115 4.89 3.56 18.33
C ILE A 115 5.95 2.89 19.20
N GLU A 116 7.23 3.12 18.92
CA GLU A 116 8.31 2.58 19.75
C GLU A 116 8.14 3.02 21.23
N GLY A 117 7.71 2.09 22.10
CA GLY A 117 7.40 2.36 23.52
C GLY A 117 6.27 1.51 24.12
N ASP A 118 5.45 0.86 23.29
CA ASP A 118 4.36 -0.03 23.70
C ASP A 118 4.78 -1.51 23.73
N GLY A 119 5.78 -1.85 24.55
CA GLY A 119 5.95 -3.19 25.12
C GLY A 119 6.02 -4.40 24.17
N TRP A 120 6.31 -4.22 22.88
CA TRP A 120 6.49 -5.35 21.96
C TRP A 120 7.96 -5.78 21.91
N PRO A 121 8.32 -7.00 22.36
CA PRO A 121 9.70 -7.45 22.31
C PRO A 121 10.10 -7.68 20.86
N GLY A 122 11.30 -7.18 20.52
CA GLY A 122 11.88 -7.25 19.18
C GLY A 122 11.71 -8.61 18.53
N SER A 123 10.90 -8.66 17.48
CA SER A 123 10.90 -9.69 16.45
C SER A 123 9.88 -9.27 15.40
N ARG A 124 10.38 -8.89 14.23
CA ARG A 124 9.65 -8.52 13.00
C ARG A 124 9.36 -7.03 12.82
N TYR A 125 10.36 -6.31 12.32
CA TYR A 125 10.21 -5.27 11.27
C TYR A 125 9.62 -5.85 9.96
N GLY A 126 8.86 -6.94 10.05
CA GLY A 126 8.16 -7.55 8.94
C GLY A 126 6.80 -6.92 8.89
N SER A 127 6.57 -6.09 7.87
CA SER A 127 5.22 -5.73 7.45
C SER A 127 4.33 -6.97 7.53
N ARG A 128 3.26 -6.90 8.34
CA ARG A 128 2.16 -7.84 8.12
C ARG A 128 1.72 -7.58 6.69
N ARG A 129 2.02 -8.53 5.79
CA ARG A 129 1.45 -8.58 4.46
C ARG A 129 -0.06 -8.70 4.61
N SER A 130 -0.72 -7.55 4.62
CA SER A 130 -2.18 -7.43 4.55
C SER A 130 -2.48 -6.59 3.31
N ALA A 131 -2.76 -7.25 2.18
CA ALA A 131 -3.58 -6.74 1.06
C ALA A 131 -3.57 -7.62 -0.22
N THR A 132 -2.87 -8.77 -0.27
CA THR A 132 -2.89 -9.64 -1.48
C THR A 132 -3.42 -11.06 -1.23
N ARG A 133 -4.19 -11.28 -0.16
CA ARG A 133 -4.99 -12.52 -0.04
C ARG A 133 -6.44 -12.21 -0.36
N SER A 134 -6.96 -13.02 -1.30
CA SER A 134 -8.35 -13.15 -1.77
C SER A 134 -8.97 -11.98 -2.56
N ILE A 135 -8.56 -11.82 -3.82
CA ILE A 135 -9.50 -11.49 -4.91
C ILE A 135 -9.71 -12.76 -5.75
N SER A 136 -10.26 -13.82 -5.15
CA SER A 136 -10.54 -15.08 -5.83
C SER A 136 -11.99 -15.56 -5.68
N SER A 137 -12.87 -14.83 -4.99
CA SER A 137 -14.24 -15.31 -4.76
C SER A 137 -15.24 -14.17 -4.66
N ALA A 138 -15.39 -13.40 -5.74
CA ALA A 138 -16.58 -12.59 -5.96
C ALA A 138 -17.09 -12.87 -7.38
N ARG A 139 -18.03 -13.80 -7.46
CA ARG A 139 -19.07 -13.95 -8.49
C ARG A 139 -20.38 -14.22 -7.74
N PRO A 140 -21.56 -13.92 -8.33
CA PRO A 140 -21.81 -13.36 -9.66
C PRO A 140 -22.10 -11.86 -9.65
#